data_AF-A0A6L9IVK3-F1
#
_entry.id   AF-A0A6L9IVK3-F1
#
_cell.length_a   1.000
_cell.length_b   1.000
_cell.length_c   1.000
_cell.angle_alpha   90.00
_cell.angle_beta   90.00
_cell.angle_gamma   90.00
#
_symmetry.space_group_name_H-M   'P 1'
#
loop_
_entity.id
_entity.type
_entity.pdbx_description
1 polymer ?
#
loop_
_entity_poly.entity_id
_entity_poly.type
_entity_poly.pdbx_seq_one_letter_code
_entity_poly.pdbx_strand_id
1 'polypeptide(L)'
;MTERIFKYRYPRRRPVRHVLKQLIRLTFVAISSKVEVVGRENLPQKGPLLVVANHFSYVDPVAMIGVLPYPIEFLGGFRFVDPPKTLTWMVNLYGYYQVR
;
A
#
# COMPACT_ATOMS: atom_id res chain seq x y z
N MET A 1 -13.38 26.85 -15.66
CA MET A 1 -12.75 25.52 -15.83
C MET A 1 -11.79 25.26 -14.67
N THR A 2 -12.24 25.47 -13.43
CA THR A 2 -11.33 25.69 -12.28
C THR A 2 -11.91 25.19 -10.95
N GLU A 3 -12.68 24.09 -10.98
CA GLU A 3 -13.29 23.49 -9.76
C GLU A 3 -13.20 21.94 -9.73
N ARG A 4 -12.11 21.35 -10.23
CA ARG A 4 -11.88 19.88 -10.11
C ARG A 4 -10.57 19.54 -9.41
N ILE A 5 -10.26 20.24 -8.33
CA ILE A 5 -8.98 20.15 -7.62
C ILE A 5 -9.32 20.20 -6.11
N PHE A 6 -9.34 19.16 -5.27
CA PHE A 6 -8.97 17.74 -5.32
C PHE A 6 -9.95 16.98 -4.40
N LYS A 7 -10.70 15.98 -4.89
CA LYS A 7 -11.48 15.05 -4.02
C LYS A 7 -10.59 14.35 -2.98
N TYR A 8 -9.29 14.30 -3.23
CA TYR A 8 -8.30 13.60 -2.43
C TYR A 8 -7.07 14.48 -2.18
N ARG A 9 -6.98 15.07 -0.97
CA ARG A 9 -5.82 15.88 -0.55
C ARG A 9 -4.61 14.97 -0.31
N TYR A 10 -3.47 15.25 -0.94
CA TYR A 10 -2.19 14.56 -0.71
C TYR A 10 -1.21 15.48 0.02
N PRO A 11 -0.35 14.98 0.93
CA PRO A 11 -0.24 13.59 1.42
C PRO A 11 -1.24 13.26 2.54
N ARG A 12 -1.69 12.00 2.62
CA ARG A 12 -2.67 11.51 3.61
C ARG A 12 -2.03 10.59 4.64
N ARG A 13 -2.50 10.67 5.89
CA ARG A 13 -2.26 9.66 6.96
C ARG A 13 -0.78 9.27 7.14
N ARG A 14 0.16 10.19 6.86
CA ARG A 14 1.61 9.94 6.93
C ARG A 14 2.08 9.25 8.22
N PRO A 15 1.72 9.72 9.43
CA PRO A 15 2.19 9.07 10.66
C PRO A 15 1.65 7.65 10.79
N VAL A 16 0.35 7.45 10.56
CA VAL A 16 -0.30 6.12 10.62
C VAL A 16 0.35 5.15 9.63
N ARG A 17 0.57 5.59 8.38
CA ARG A 17 1.19 4.74 7.35
C ARG A 17 2.65 4.43 7.64
N HIS A 18 3.38 5.37 8.23
CA HIS A 18 4.75 5.12 8.67
C HIS A 18 4.76 4.02 9.75
N VAL A 19 3.92 4.14 10.79
CA VAL A 19 3.80 3.14 11.85
C VAL A 19 3.40 1.78 11.29
N LEU A 20 2.36 1.72 10.44
CA LEU A 20 1.94 0.48 9.80
C LEU A 20 3.05 -0.17 8.97
N LYS A 21 3.83 0.62 8.22
CA LYS A 21 4.96 0.10 7.44
C LYS A 21 6.02 -0.54 8.33
N GLN A 22 6.34 0.08 9.48
CA GLN A 22 7.29 -0.51 10.43
C GLN A 22 6.74 -1.80 11.05
N LEU A 23 5.47 -1.81 11.45
CA LEU A 23 4.83 -3.01 11.99
C LEU A 23 4.83 -4.16 10.98
N ILE A 24 4.52 -3.90 9.70
CA ILE A 24 4.59 -4.90 8.64
C ILE A 24 6.00 -5.48 8.48
N ARG A 25 7.02 -4.63 8.51
CA ARG A 25 8.42 -5.08 8.43
C ARG A 25 8.81 -5.94 9.64
N LEU A 26 8.39 -5.53 10.84
CA LEU A 26 8.60 -6.33 12.05
C LEU A 26 7.88 -7.67 11.95
N THR A 27 6.66 -7.71 11.42
CA THR A 27 5.93 -8.96 11.19
C THR A 27 6.69 -9.88 10.23
N PHE A 28 7.23 -9.38 9.12
CA PHE A 28 8.02 -10.21 8.19
C PHE A 28 9.24 -10.83 8.86
N VAL A 29 9.93 -10.07 9.72
CA VAL A 29 11.04 -10.59 10.53
C VAL A 29 10.56 -11.62 11.54
N ALA A 30 9.48 -11.33 12.27
CA ALA A 30 8.96 -12.18 13.34
C ALA A 30 8.46 -13.54 12.85
N ILE A 31 7.87 -13.60 11.65
CA ILE A 31 7.40 -14.86 11.04
C ILE A 31 8.45 -15.51 10.15
N SER A 32 9.70 -15.04 10.18
CA SER A 32 10.80 -15.54 9.35
C SER A 32 10.46 -15.60 7.86
N SER A 33 9.72 -14.60 7.36
CA SER A 33 9.37 -14.52 5.94
C SER A 33 10.62 -14.27 5.11
N LYS A 34 10.92 -15.20 4.19
CA LYS A 34 11.97 -15.01 3.18
C LYS A 34 11.46 -14.13 2.05
N VAL A 35 11.52 -12.81 2.25
CA VAL A 35 11.19 -11.83 1.21
C VAL A 35 12.45 -11.50 0.42
N GLU A 36 12.46 -11.83 -0.86
CA GLU A 36 13.51 -11.47 -1.80
C GLU A 36 13.01 -10.37 -2.74
N VAL A 37 13.78 -9.28 -2.86
CA VAL A 37 13.47 -8.17 -3.76
C VAL A 37 14.55 -8.09 -4.82
N VAL A 38 14.23 -8.51 -6.03
CA VAL A 38 15.11 -8.46 -7.20
C VAL A 38 14.84 -7.18 -7.99
N GLY A 39 15.88 -6.52 -8.50
CA GLY A 39 15.73 -5.33 -9.34
C GLY A 39 15.40 -4.05 -8.57
N ARG A 40 15.84 -3.93 -7.31
CA ARG A 40 15.58 -2.76 -6.45
C ARG A 40 16.15 -1.46 -7.02
N GLU A 41 17.24 -1.56 -7.77
CA GLU A 41 17.90 -0.50 -8.52
C GLU A 41 17.02 0.11 -9.63
N ASN A 42 15.99 -0.60 -10.09
CA ASN A 42 15.02 -0.08 -11.06
C ASN A 42 14.06 0.94 -10.45
N LEU A 43 14.03 1.06 -9.11
CA LEU A 43 13.17 2.00 -8.42
C LEU A 43 13.74 3.43 -8.53
N PRO A 44 12.98 4.41 -9.07
CA PRO A 44 13.50 5.75 -9.30
C PRO A 44 13.76 6.49 -7.99
N GLN A 45 14.85 7.25 -7.89
CA GLN A 45 15.17 7.98 -6.65
C GLN A 45 14.10 9.03 -6.27
N LYS A 46 13.37 9.56 -7.26
CA LYS A 46 12.31 10.55 -7.10
C LYS A 46 11.14 10.20 -8.05
N GLY A 47 9.92 10.51 -7.64
CA GLY A 47 8.69 10.24 -8.39
C GLY A 47 7.73 11.44 -8.38
N PRO A 48 6.63 11.37 -9.14
CA PRO A 48 5.61 10.33 -8.97
C PRO A 48 5.90 9.02 -9.72
N LEU A 49 5.43 7.91 -9.17
CA LEU A 49 5.55 6.55 -9.72
C LEU A 49 4.17 5.88 -9.68
N LEU A 50 3.81 5.18 -10.76
CA LEU A 50 2.71 4.22 -10.75
C LEU A 50 3.29 2.82 -10.57
N VAL A 51 2.96 2.18 -9.46
CA VAL A 51 3.35 0.79 -9.19
C VAL A 51 2.22 -0.12 -9.67
N VAL A 52 2.54 -1.05 -10.55
CA VAL A 52 1.61 -2.08 -11.03
C VAL A 52 2.10 -3.42 -10.55
N ALA A 53 1.23 -4.17 -9.88
CA ALA A 53 1.53 -5.51 -9.38
C ALA A 53 0.40 -6.46 -9.81
N ASN A 54 0.76 -7.69 -10.14
CA ASN A 54 -0.22 -8.77 -10.27
C ASN A 54 -0.87 -9.02 -8.90
N HIS A 55 -2.17 -9.31 -8.87
CA HIS A 55 -2.92 -9.52 -7.63
C HIS A 55 -3.42 -10.96 -7.52
N PHE A 56 -2.72 -11.77 -6.73
CA PHE A 56 -3.04 -13.19 -6.50
C PHE A 56 -3.47 -13.46 -5.05
N SER A 57 -3.17 -12.54 -4.12
CA SER A 57 -3.42 -12.72 -2.70
C SER A 57 -3.81 -11.42 -2.03
N TYR A 58 -4.65 -11.53 -1.01
CA TYR A 58 -4.97 -10.44 -0.10
C TYR A 58 -3.76 -9.82 0.62
N VAL A 59 -2.63 -10.54 0.66
CA VAL A 59 -1.39 -10.06 1.27
C VAL A 59 -0.60 -9.15 0.33
N ASP A 60 -0.91 -9.10 -0.98
CA ASP A 60 -0.10 -8.34 -1.94
C ASP A 60 0.05 -6.85 -1.57
N PRO A 61 -1.00 -6.12 -1.14
CA PRO A 61 -0.84 -4.74 -0.69
C PRO A 61 0.07 -4.62 0.55
N VAL A 62 -0.01 -5.59 1.47
CA VAL A 62 0.82 -5.62 2.68
C VAL A 62 2.29 -5.84 2.30
N ALA A 63 2.56 -6.78 1.39
CA ALA A 63 3.88 -7.02 0.82
C ALA A 63 4.44 -5.75 0.18
N MET A 64 3.66 -5.10 -0.70
CA MET A 64 4.07 -3.86 -1.38
C MET A 64 4.40 -2.73 -0.40
N ILE A 65 3.62 -2.54 0.66
CA ILE A 65 3.90 -1.54 1.71
C ILE A 65 5.24 -1.83 2.40
N GLY A 66 5.52 -3.09 2.72
CA GLY A 66 6.72 -3.49 3.44
C GLY A 66 8.00 -3.33 2.60
N VAL A 67 7.96 -3.73 1.33
CA VAL A 67 9.14 -3.81 0.44
C VAL A 67 9.50 -2.49 -0.23
N LEU A 68 8.52 -1.69 -0.65
CA LEU A 68 8.80 -0.46 -1.37
C LEU A 68 9.40 0.60 -0.45
N PRO A 69 10.36 1.43 -0.92
CA PRO A 69 10.96 2.48 -0.10
C PRO A 69 10.01 3.66 0.10
N TYR A 70 9.02 3.85 -0.77
CA TYR A 70 8.11 5.00 -0.79
C TYR A 70 6.89 4.84 0.13
N PRO A 71 6.22 5.95 0.50
CA PRO A 71 4.80 5.91 0.84
C PRO A 71 3.97 5.70 -0.43
N ILE A 72 3.15 4.66 -0.47
CA ILE A 72 2.33 4.32 -1.64
C ILE A 72 0.84 4.55 -1.37
N GLU A 73 0.09 4.78 -2.43
CA GLU A 73 -1.37 4.88 -2.43
C GLU A 73 -1.93 3.70 -3.23
N PHE A 74 -3.01 3.11 -2.75
CA PHE A 74 -3.68 2.03 -3.47
C PHE A 74 -4.94 2.53 -4.16
N LEU A 75 -5.16 2.05 -5.37
CA LEU A 75 -6.43 2.12 -6.07
C LEU A 75 -7.12 0.78 -5.89
N GLY A 76 -8.34 0.78 -5.37
CA GLY A 76 -9.09 -0.43 -5.05
C GLY A 76 -10.52 -0.36 -5.57
N GLY A 77 -11.04 -1.51 -6.01
CA GLY A 77 -12.44 -1.68 -6.37
C GLY A 77 -13.37 -1.64 -5.16
N PHE A 78 -14.68 -1.53 -5.43
CA PHE A 78 -15.70 -1.31 -4.40
C PHE A 78 -16.01 -2.52 -3.51
N ARG A 79 -15.61 -3.75 -3.90
CA ARG A 79 -15.91 -4.98 -3.16
C ARG A 79 -14.68 -5.85 -3.03
N PHE A 80 -14.30 -6.13 -1.79
CA PHE A 80 -13.46 -7.28 -1.46
C PHE A 80 -14.37 -8.51 -1.35
N VAL A 81 -14.02 -9.62 -2.00
CA VAL A 81 -14.83 -10.86 -1.97
C VAL A 81 -14.38 -11.70 -0.78
N ASP A 82 -15.14 -11.68 0.31
CA ASP A 82 -14.82 -12.40 1.56
C ASP A 82 -13.39 -12.16 2.10
N PRO A 83 -12.97 -10.90 2.32
CA PRO A 83 -11.67 -10.65 2.93
C PRO A 83 -11.65 -11.13 4.39
N PRO A 84 -10.50 -11.61 4.89
CA PRO A 84 -10.29 -11.77 6.32
C PRO A 84 -10.63 -10.47 7.07
N LYS A 85 -11.33 -10.56 8.21
CA LYS A 85 -11.76 -9.38 8.99
C LYS A 85 -10.58 -8.48 9.39
N THR A 86 -9.44 -9.09 9.72
CA THR A 86 -8.19 -8.40 10.05
C THR A 86 -7.70 -7.51 8.91
N LEU A 87 -7.77 -8.00 7.67
CA LEU A 87 -7.39 -7.25 6.48
C LEU A 87 -8.30 -6.04 6.25
N THR A 88 -9.60 -6.21 6.44
CA THR A 88 -10.59 -5.13 6.23
C THR A 88 -10.31 -3.94 7.15
N TRP A 89 -9.99 -4.20 8.42
CA TRP A 89 -9.60 -3.16 9.36
C TRP A 89 -8.30 -2.45 8.94
N MET A 90 -7.28 -3.21 8.53
CA MET A 90 -6.00 -2.64 8.06
C MET A 90 -6.19 -1.75 6.83
N VAL A 91 -6.97 -2.19 5.85
CA VAL A 91 -7.27 -1.40 4.64
C VAL A 91 -7.97 -0.09 5.00
N ASN A 92 -8.95 -0.13 5.92
CA ASN A 92 -9.66 1.06 6.37
C ASN A 92 -8.75 2.02 7.15
N LEU A 93 -7.84 1.51 7.97
CA LEU A 93 -6.85 2.30 8.71
C LEU A 93 -5.81 2.93 7.78
N TYR A 94 -5.25 2.15 6.85
CA TYR A 94 -4.27 2.62 5.87
C TYR A 94 -4.86 3.65 4.90
N GLY A 95 -6.10 3.39 4.44
CA GLY A 95 -6.85 4.20 3.50
C GLY A 95 -6.41 4.02 2.05
N TYR A 96 -7.37 3.90 1.15
CA TYR A 96 -7.17 3.72 -0.29
C TYR A 96 -8.12 4.59 -1.11
N TYR A 97 -7.89 4.67 -2.41
CA TYR A 97 -8.74 5.35 -3.37
C TYR A 97 -9.71 4.37 -4.01
N GLN A 98 -11.00 4.63 -3.84
CA GLN A 98 -12.05 3.85 -4.49
C GLN A 98 -12.24 4.31 -5.93
N VAL A 99 -12.06 3.38 -6.86
CA VAL A 99 -12.41 3.59 -8.26
C VAL A 99 -13.80 2.97 -8.49
N ARG A 100 -14.68 3.72 -9.14
CA ARG A 100 -16.03 3.28 -9.51
C ARG A 100 -16.04 2.80 -10.95
#